data_AF-A0A318KYP3-F1
#
_entry.id   AF-A0A318KYP3-F1
#
_cell.length_a   1.000
_cell.length_b   1.000
_cell.length_c   1.000
_cell.angle_alpha   90.00
_cell.angle_beta   90.00
_cell.angle_gamma   90.00
#
_symmetry.space_group_name_H-M   'P 1'
#
loop_
_entity.id
_entity.type
_entity.pdbx_description
1 polymer ?
#
loop_
_entity_poly.entity_id
_entity_poly.type
_entity_poly.pdbx_seq_one_letter_code
_entity_poly.pdbx_strand_id
1 'polypeptide(L)'
;MTAPVSVSAALPALLSRLSARGWPLLSVDALADFARQHGEVVAFCVDDPTKLPEVADAAVILPELLKDSGLPLTPCVVDPAGNAELQTRYGVMKYPAFLFLRDGGYVGVMAGLRSWGEYLHEVHEMRARPVGRAPSIGIKVAGPNAGGCA
;
A
#
# COMPACT_ATOMS: atom_id res chain seq x y z
N MET A 1 -4.56 -14.62 -38.24
CA MET A 1 -5.09 -13.31 -37.85
C MET A 1 -5.17 -13.30 -36.33
N THR A 2 -4.10 -12.85 -35.68
CA THR A 2 -4.02 -12.76 -34.23
C THR A 2 -4.88 -11.57 -33.81
N ALA A 3 -5.97 -11.81 -33.08
CA ALA A 3 -6.80 -10.73 -32.55
C ALA A 3 -5.94 -9.80 -31.69
N PRO A 4 -6.12 -8.47 -31.76
CA PRO A 4 -5.42 -7.58 -30.85
C PRO A 4 -5.83 -7.96 -29.42
N VAL A 5 -4.84 -8.29 -28.60
CA VAL A 5 -5.02 -8.35 -27.15
C VAL A 5 -5.57 -6.99 -26.72
N SER A 6 -6.84 -6.96 -26.33
CA SER A 6 -7.46 -5.75 -25.82
C SER A 6 -6.69 -5.36 -24.56
N VAL A 7 -5.85 -4.33 -24.67
CA VAL A 7 -5.14 -3.79 -23.53
C VAL A 7 -6.21 -3.18 -22.63
N SER A 8 -6.39 -3.74 -21.44
CA SER A 8 -7.34 -3.25 -20.44
C SER A 8 -7.13 -1.75 -20.20
N ALA A 9 -8.07 -0.91 -20.65
CA ALA A 9 -8.03 0.54 -20.46
C ALA A 9 -8.41 0.96 -19.02
N ALA A 10 -8.86 0.01 -18.20
CA ALA A 10 -9.37 0.28 -16.86
C ALA A 10 -8.26 0.72 -15.90
N LEU A 11 -7.07 0.12 -16.00
CA LEU A 11 -5.93 0.50 -15.18
C LEU A 11 -5.45 1.94 -15.47
N PRO A 12 -5.16 2.34 -16.73
CA PRO A 12 -4.84 3.73 -17.05
C PRO A 12 -5.92 4.73 -16.61
N ALA A 13 -7.20 4.39 -16.75
CA ALA A 13 -8.30 5.24 -16.31
C ALA A 13 -8.33 5.41 -14.79
N LEU A 14 -8.10 4.32 -14.04
CA LEU A 14 -7.99 4.35 -12.59
C LEU A 14 -6.83 5.25 -12.14
N LEU A 15 -5.63 5.03 -12.71
CA LEU A 15 -4.45 5.83 -12.38
C LEU A 15 -4.69 7.32 -12.69
N SER A 16 -5.29 7.64 -13.83
CA SER A 16 -5.65 9.01 -14.20
C SER A 16 -6.61 9.64 -13.18
N ARG A 17 -7.61 8.88 -12.72
CA ARG A 17 -8.55 9.34 -11.69
C ARG A 17 -7.85 9.61 -10.35
N LEU A 18 -6.92 8.75 -9.94
CA LEU A 18 -6.17 8.93 -8.70
C LEU A 18 -5.22 10.13 -8.77
N SER A 19 -4.52 10.31 -9.90
CA SER A 19 -3.70 11.49 -10.15
C SER A 19 -4.51 12.78 -10.13
N ALA A 20 -5.73 12.78 -10.68
CA ALA A 20 -6.64 13.94 -10.64
C ALA A 20 -7.11 14.30 -9.22
N ARG A 21 -6.99 13.38 -8.25
CA ARG A 21 -7.23 13.64 -6.82
C ARG A 21 -6.01 14.24 -6.10
N GLY A 22 -4.90 14.42 -6.82
CA GLY A 22 -3.63 14.90 -6.27
C GLY A 22 -2.77 13.80 -5.65
N TRP A 23 -3.04 12.52 -5.94
CA TRP A 23 -2.21 11.42 -5.43
C TRP A 23 -1.10 11.14 -6.45
N PRO A 24 0.17 11.37 -6.11
CA PRO A 24 1.26 11.14 -7.05
C PRO A 24 1.42 9.66 -7.35
N LEU A 25 1.71 9.33 -8.62
CA LEU A 25 2.14 8.01 -9.04
C LEU A 25 3.64 7.89 -8.80
N LEU A 26 4.05 6.92 -7.97
CA LEU A 26 5.44 6.73 -7.56
C LEU A 26 5.93 5.34 -7.96
N SER A 27 7.20 5.25 -8.34
CA SER A 27 7.90 3.97 -8.40
C SER A 27 8.21 3.46 -6.98
N VAL A 28 8.51 2.18 -6.88
CA VAL A 28 8.82 1.54 -5.59
C VAL A 28 10.07 2.14 -4.93
N ASP A 29 11.08 2.49 -5.72
CA ASP A 29 12.29 3.16 -5.21
C ASP A 29 12.03 4.56 -4.64
N ALA A 30 11.04 5.29 -5.17
CA ALA A 30 10.73 6.65 -4.74
C ALA A 30 9.94 6.71 -3.42
N LEU A 31 9.37 5.59 -2.97
CA LEU A 31 8.52 5.53 -1.79
C LEU A 31 9.23 5.94 -0.50
N ALA A 32 10.48 5.50 -0.32
CA ALA A 32 11.25 5.82 0.87
C ALA A 32 11.57 7.32 0.94
N ASP A 33 11.96 7.94 -0.17
CA ASP A 33 12.25 9.37 -0.21
C ASP A 33 10.99 10.22 -0.04
N PHE A 34 9.88 9.82 -0.65
CA PHE A 34 8.59 10.48 -0.45
C PHE A 34 8.16 10.43 1.02
N ALA A 35 8.30 9.29 1.68
CA ALA A 35 8.00 9.18 3.11
C ALA A 35 8.95 10.01 4.00
N ARG A 36 10.21 10.20 3.62
CA ARG A 36 11.11 11.14 4.34
C ARG A 36 10.67 12.59 4.21
N GLN A 37 10.10 12.97 3.07
CA GLN A 37 9.64 14.33 2.81
C GLN A 37 8.31 14.65 3.48
N HIS A 38 7.42 13.64 3.58
CA HIS A 38 6.03 13.83 4.01
C HIS A 38 5.71 13.24 5.40
N GLY A 39 6.65 12.55 6.04
CA GLY A 39 6.46 11.94 7.35
C GLY A 39 5.63 10.66 7.24
N GLU A 40 4.32 10.72 7.51
CA GLU A 40 3.43 9.56 7.43
C GLU A 40 2.82 9.42 6.02
N VAL A 41 3.11 8.31 5.36
CA VAL A 41 2.67 8.02 3.98
C VAL A 41 1.88 6.72 3.93
N VAL A 42 0.81 6.73 3.14
CA VAL A 42 0.06 5.55 2.75
C VAL A 42 0.15 5.37 1.23
N ALA A 43 0.87 4.32 0.82
CA ALA A 43 1.04 3.98 -0.57
C ALA A 43 -0.02 2.95 -0.99
N PHE A 44 -0.87 3.32 -1.94
CA PHE A 44 -1.88 2.44 -2.50
C PHE A 44 -1.25 1.57 -3.58
N CYS A 45 -1.09 0.28 -3.27
CA CYS A 45 -0.60 -0.73 -4.18
C CYS A 45 -1.79 -1.32 -4.96
N VAL A 46 -1.75 -1.19 -6.29
CA VAL A 46 -2.83 -1.55 -7.20
C VAL A 46 -2.38 -2.60 -8.22
N ASP A 47 -3.35 -3.27 -8.83
CA ASP A 47 -3.17 -4.10 -10.02
C ASP A 47 -4.36 -3.85 -10.98
N ASP A 48 -4.47 -4.61 -12.06
CA ASP A 48 -5.50 -4.46 -13.09
C ASP A 48 -6.91 -4.63 -12.49
N PRO A 49 -7.73 -3.56 -12.45
CA PRO A 49 -9.07 -3.61 -11.87
C PRO A 49 -10.05 -4.47 -12.68
N THR A 50 -9.72 -4.87 -13.92
CA THR A 50 -10.53 -5.84 -14.66
C THR A 50 -10.36 -7.26 -14.15
N LYS A 51 -9.20 -7.56 -13.55
CA LYS A 51 -8.90 -8.86 -12.93
C LYS A 51 -9.30 -8.86 -11.47
N LEU A 52 -9.08 -7.73 -10.79
CA LEU A 52 -9.34 -7.54 -9.37
C LEU A 52 -10.30 -6.35 -9.19
N PRO A 53 -11.63 -6.57 -9.28
CA PRO A 53 -12.61 -5.48 -9.15
C PRO A 53 -12.50 -4.75 -7.80
N GLU A 54 -12.04 -5.45 -6.76
CA GLU A 54 -11.75 -4.91 -5.42
C GLU A 54 -10.79 -3.71 -5.45
N VAL A 55 -9.91 -3.60 -6.44
CA VAL A 55 -8.99 -2.46 -6.60
C VAL A 55 -9.76 -1.18 -6.88
N ALA A 56 -10.80 -1.25 -7.71
CA ALA A 56 -11.64 -0.09 -8.02
C ALA A 56 -12.44 0.36 -6.79
N ASP A 57 -12.92 -0.59 -5.98
CA ASP A 57 -13.62 -0.30 -4.72
C ASP A 57 -12.66 0.35 -3.71
N ALA A 58 -11.46 -0.21 -3.53
CA ALA A 58 -10.44 0.34 -2.63
C ALA A 58 -10.03 1.77 -3.01
N ALA A 59 -10.00 2.11 -4.30
CA ALA A 59 -9.72 3.46 -4.78
C ALA A 59 -10.78 4.50 -4.40
N VAL A 60 -12.01 4.06 -4.11
CA VAL A 60 -13.10 4.90 -3.60
C VAL A 60 -13.13 4.89 -2.08
N ILE A 61 -12.84 3.76 -1.44
CA ILE A 61 -12.85 3.57 0.01
C ILE A 61 -11.70 4.31 0.70
N LEU A 62 -10.47 4.18 0.20
CA LEU A 62 -9.28 4.73 0.84
C LEU A 62 -9.39 6.25 1.15
N PRO A 63 -9.83 7.11 0.22
CA PRO A 63 -9.98 8.53 0.51
C PRO A 63 -10.98 8.84 1.63
N GLU A 64 -12.11 8.13 1.67
CA GLU A 64 -13.10 8.29 2.76
C GLU A 64 -12.50 7.78 4.07
N LEU A 65 -11.74 6.68 4.03
CA LEU A 65 -11.06 6.13 5.20
C LEU A 65 -10.04 7.12 5.76
N LEU A 66 -9.25 7.78 4.91
CA LEU A 66 -8.30 8.79 5.34
C LEU A 66 -9.00 9.99 5.98
N LYS A 67 -10.10 10.45 5.37
CA LYS A 67 -10.92 11.53 5.92
C LYS A 67 -11.50 11.19 7.30
N ASP A 68 -12.08 10.02 7.44
CA ASP A 68 -12.74 9.60 8.69
C ASP A 68 -11.74 9.18 9.78
N SER A 69 -10.54 8.73 9.40
CA SER A 69 -9.48 8.41 10.37
C SER A 69 -8.99 9.65 11.13
N GLY A 70 -9.10 10.85 10.56
CA GLY A 70 -8.57 12.09 11.15
C GLY A 70 -7.03 12.10 11.27
N LEU A 71 -6.34 11.17 10.62
CA LEU A 71 -4.88 11.03 10.69
C LEU A 71 -4.21 11.84 9.57
N PRO A 72 -3.03 12.44 9.83
CA PRO A 72 -2.31 13.24 8.85
C PRO A 72 -1.49 12.35 7.89
N LEU A 73 -2.14 11.37 7.24
CA LEU A 73 -1.51 10.46 6.30
C LEU A 73 -1.47 11.08 4.90
N THR A 74 -0.30 11.07 4.26
CA THR A 74 -0.12 11.53 2.89
C THR A 74 -0.32 10.35 1.91
N PRO A 75 -1.37 10.36 1.07
CA PRO A 75 -1.62 9.28 0.11
C PRO A 75 -0.75 9.40 -1.14
N CYS A 76 -0.32 8.26 -1.66
CA CYS A 76 0.27 8.12 -2.99
C CYS A 76 -0.15 6.80 -3.64
N VAL A 77 0.12 6.64 -4.93
CA VAL A 77 -0.17 5.41 -5.69
C VAL A 77 1.14 4.80 -6.14
N VAL A 78 1.29 3.48 -6.03
CA VAL A 78 2.47 2.79 -6.57
C VAL A 78 2.21 2.36 -8.01
N ASP A 79 3.18 2.59 -8.88
CA ASP A 79 3.14 2.09 -10.25
C ASP A 79 3.06 0.55 -10.25
N PRO A 80 2.02 -0.06 -10.83
CA PRO A 80 1.84 -1.50 -10.88
C PRO A 80 2.96 -2.23 -11.65
N ALA A 81 3.73 -1.54 -12.51
CA ALA A 81 4.94 -2.10 -13.12
C ALA A 81 5.97 -2.55 -12.06
N GLY A 82 5.93 -1.95 -10.86
CA GLY A 82 6.78 -2.30 -9.72
C GLY A 82 6.22 -3.41 -8.81
N ASN A 83 5.11 -4.07 -9.15
CA ASN A 83 4.46 -5.04 -8.25
C ASN A 83 5.37 -6.21 -7.84
N ALA A 84 6.22 -6.72 -8.74
CA ALA A 84 7.21 -7.75 -8.40
C ALA A 84 8.24 -7.27 -7.37
N GLU A 85 8.61 -5.99 -7.45
CA GLU A 85 9.52 -5.37 -6.49
C GLU A 85 8.82 -5.11 -5.15
N LEU A 86 7.57 -4.64 -5.14
CA LEU A 86 6.76 -4.52 -3.93
C LEU A 86 6.65 -5.84 -3.17
N GLN A 87 6.41 -6.94 -3.88
CA GLN A 87 6.37 -8.28 -3.30
C GLN A 87 7.70 -8.62 -2.62
N THR A 88 8.82 -8.39 -3.30
CA THR A 88 10.15 -8.75 -2.80
C THR A 88 10.60 -7.88 -1.63
N ARG A 89 10.42 -6.56 -1.74
CA ARG A 89 10.93 -5.57 -0.77
C ARG A 89 9.99 -5.39 0.43
N TYR A 90 8.69 -5.41 0.20
CA TYR A 90 7.67 -5.07 1.19
C TYR A 90 6.70 -6.20 1.55
N GLY A 91 6.78 -7.35 0.87
CA GLY A 91 5.92 -8.50 1.17
C GLY A 91 4.46 -8.31 0.74
N VAL A 92 4.17 -7.40 -0.21
CA VAL A 92 2.81 -7.13 -0.68
C VAL A 92 2.35 -8.24 -1.64
N MET A 93 1.75 -9.30 -1.11
CA MET A 93 1.38 -10.50 -1.90
C MET A 93 -0.05 -10.49 -2.45
N LYS A 94 -0.88 -9.53 -2.03
CA LYS A 94 -2.30 -9.43 -2.41
C LYS A 94 -2.62 -7.98 -2.74
N TYR A 95 -3.53 -7.79 -3.69
CA TYR A 95 -4.00 -6.49 -4.14
C TYR A 95 -5.54 -6.46 -4.06
N PRO A 96 -6.15 -5.32 -3.70
CA PRO A 96 -5.52 -4.06 -3.30
C PRO A 96 -4.74 -4.15 -1.97
N ALA A 97 -3.72 -3.31 -1.80
CA ALA A 97 -3.05 -3.15 -0.52
C ALA A 97 -2.66 -1.71 -0.21
N PHE A 98 -2.53 -1.41 1.07
CA PHE A 98 -2.10 -0.13 1.62
C PHE A 98 -0.80 -0.35 2.39
N LEU A 99 0.30 0.15 1.85
CA LEU A 99 1.62 0.12 2.45
C LEU A 99 1.83 1.40 3.27
N PHE A 100 2.10 1.25 4.56
CA PHE A 100 2.36 2.35 5.48
C PHE A 100 3.85 2.55 5.64
N LEU A 101 4.27 3.80 5.44
CA LEU A 101 5.65 4.25 5.60
C LEU A 101 5.67 5.45 6.54
N ARG A 102 6.74 5.57 7.32
CA ARG A 102 6.97 6.71 8.21
C ARG A 102 8.44 7.13 8.15
N ASP A 103 8.70 8.37 7.78
CA ASP A 103 10.04 8.96 7.71
C ASP A 103 11.03 8.12 6.86
N GLY A 104 10.52 7.49 5.79
CA GLY A 104 11.28 6.57 4.92
C GLY A 104 11.40 5.14 5.43
N GLY A 105 10.88 4.85 6.61
CA GLY A 105 10.85 3.53 7.22
C GLY A 105 9.56 2.76 6.95
N TYR A 106 9.66 1.43 6.96
CA TYR A 106 8.51 0.53 6.82
C TYR A 106 7.72 0.44 8.12
N VAL A 107 6.39 0.55 8.05
CA VAL A 107 5.51 0.36 9.22
C VAL A 107 4.70 -0.92 9.09
N GLY A 108 4.05 -1.14 7.94
CA GLY A 108 3.18 -2.29 7.74
C GLY A 108 2.46 -2.29 6.41
N VAL A 109 1.78 -3.40 6.11
CA VAL A 109 0.91 -3.53 4.94
C VAL A 109 -0.46 -4.00 5.41
N MET A 110 -1.51 -3.37 4.89
CA MET A 110 -2.88 -3.87 4.97
C MET A 110 -3.33 -4.29 3.58
N ALA A 111 -3.58 -5.58 3.38
CA ALA A 111 -4.09 -6.09 2.11
C ALA A 111 -5.56 -6.50 2.21
N GLY A 112 -6.27 -6.35 1.08
CA GLY A 112 -7.65 -6.79 0.86
C GLY A 112 -8.72 -5.80 1.35
N LEU A 113 -9.96 -6.11 0.96
CA LEU A 113 -11.16 -5.43 1.45
C LEU A 113 -11.58 -5.93 2.83
N ARG A 114 -12.08 -5.00 3.67
CA ARG A 114 -12.48 -5.25 5.07
C ARG A 114 -13.73 -4.47 5.43
N SER A 115 -14.33 -4.79 6.58
CA SER A 115 -15.41 -3.96 7.11
C SER A 115 -14.88 -2.58 7.53
N TRP A 116 -15.75 -1.57 7.53
CA TRP A 116 -15.35 -0.19 7.85
C TRP A 116 -14.72 -0.03 9.24
N GLY A 117 -15.28 -0.69 10.26
CA GLY A 117 -14.75 -0.65 11.61
C GLY A 117 -13.37 -1.28 11.73
N GLU A 118 -13.12 -2.37 11.01
CA GLU A 118 -11.79 -3.00 10.94
C GLU A 118 -10.78 -2.10 10.24
N TYR A 119 -11.19 -1.41 9.17
CA TYR A 119 -10.30 -0.47 8.50
C TYR A 119 -9.86 0.68 9.41
N LEU A 120 -10.81 1.33 10.08
CA LEU A 120 -10.48 2.41 11.01
C LEU A 120 -9.58 1.90 12.13
N HIS A 121 -9.90 0.75 12.72
CA HIS A 121 -9.08 0.16 13.76
C HIS A 121 -7.66 -0.14 13.27
N GLU A 122 -7.49 -0.84 12.14
CA GLU A 122 -6.17 -1.20 11.64
C GLU A 122 -5.36 0.02 11.19
N VAL A 123 -5.99 1.06 10.62
CA VAL A 123 -5.30 2.32 10.29
C VAL A 123 -4.71 2.97 11.55
N HIS A 124 -5.47 2.98 12.65
CA HIS A 124 -4.97 3.51 13.93
C HIS A 124 -3.86 2.63 14.52
N GLU A 125 -4.00 1.30 14.43
CA GLU A 125 -2.96 0.36 14.85
C GLU A 125 -1.67 0.54 14.04
N MET A 126 -1.78 0.70 12.71
CA MET A 126 -0.62 1.00 11.84
C MET A 126 0.05 2.29 12.27
N ARG A 127 -0.72 3.32 12.63
CA ARG A 127 -0.14 4.56 13.17
C ARG A 127 0.52 4.36 14.53
N ALA A 128 0.00 3.50 15.40
CA ALA A 128 0.63 3.22 16.69
C ALA A 128 1.91 2.37 16.57
N ARG A 129 2.06 1.60 15.48
CA ARG A 129 3.22 0.74 15.26
C ARG A 129 4.51 1.55 15.06
N PRO A 130 5.64 1.08 15.62
CA PRO A 130 6.94 1.65 15.34
C PRO A 130 7.38 1.29 13.92
N VAL A 131 8.29 2.10 13.37
CA VAL A 131 9.02 1.73 12.15
C VAL A 131 9.79 0.44 12.40
N GLY A 132 9.62 -0.53 11.51
CA GLY A 132 10.22 -1.85 11.59
C GLY A 132 10.85 -2.27 10.27
N ARG A 133 11.23 -3.55 10.20
CA ARG A 133 11.79 -4.15 9.00
C ARG A 133 10.68 -4.75 8.13
N ALA A 134 10.69 -4.41 6.84
CA ALA A 134 9.80 -5.05 5.89
C ALA A 134 10.05 -6.57 5.80
N PRO A 135 8.99 -7.40 5.67
CA PRO A 135 9.11 -8.83 5.47
C PRO A 135 9.62 -9.10 4.05
N SER A 136 10.91 -8.90 3.84
CA SER A 136 11.59 -9.20 2.59
C SER A 136 11.79 -10.71 2.47
N ILE A 137 11.46 -11.27 1.29
CA ILE A 137 11.69 -12.69 0.99
C ILE A 137 13.20 -12.91 0.96
N GLY A 138 13.78 -13.36 2.07
CA GLY A 138 15.21 -13.65 2.13
C GLY A 138 15.85 -13.86 3.51
N ILE A 139 15.18 -13.57 4.63
CA ILE A 139 15.79 -13.77 5.96
C ILE A 139 14.87 -14.58 6.87
N LYS A 140 15.35 -15.75 7.30
CA LYS A 140 14.83 -16.42 8.48
C LYS A 140 15.02 -15.48 9.68
N VAL A 141 13.95 -14.85 10.15
CA VAL A 141 13.95 -14.20 11.45
C VAL A 141 14.00 -15.31 12.51
N ALA A 142 15.17 -15.50 13.13
CA ALA A 142 15.22 -16.02 14.48
C ALA A 142 14.64 -14.91 15.38
N GLY A 143 13.40 -15.08 15.83
CA GLY A 143 12.79 -14.16 16.77
C GLY A 143 13.61 -14.11 18.06
N PRO A 144 13.79 -12.95 18.70
CA PRO A 144 14.38 -12.92 20.02
C PRO A 144 13.40 -13.63 20.97
N ASN A 145 13.84 -14.75 21.52
CA ASN A 145 13.25 -15.33 22.72
C ASN A 145 13.36 -14.27 23.83
N ALA A 146 12.27 -13.53 24.09
CA ALA A 146 12.06 -12.89 25.37
C ALA A 146 11.62 -13.98 26.35
N GLY A 147 12.58 -14.83 26.73
CA GLY A 147 12.40 -15.88 27.72
C GLY A 147 13.29 -15.60 28.92
N GLY A 148 12.66 -15.34 30.07
CA GLY A 148 13.25 -15.60 31.38
C GLY A 148 13.43 -14.38 32.27
N CYS A 149 12.44 -14.14 33.13
CA CYS A 149 12.72 -13.69 34.49
C CYS A 149 13.56 -14.74 35.21
N ALA A 150 14.67 -14.31 35.83
CA ALA A 150 15.18 -14.81 37.12
C ALA A 150 16.27 -13.85 37.62
#